data_AF-A0A4Q3U9D8-F1
#
_entry.id   AF-A0A4Q3U9D8-F1
#
_cell.length_a   1.000
_cell.length_b   1.000
_cell.length_c   1.000
_cell.angle_alpha   90.00
_cell.angle_beta   90.00
_cell.angle_gamma   90.00
#
_symmetry.space_group_name_H-M   'P 1'
#
loop_
_entity.id
_entity.type
_entity.pdbx_description
1 polymer ?
#
loop_
_entity_poly.entity_id
_entity_poly.type
_entity_poly.pdbx_seq_one_letter_code
_entity_poly.pdbx_strand_id
1 'polypeptide(L)'
;MTSAMALPIDLKTPAGRRRARKELIWGDHGFLRLKFRNLHRISNEMYRANQPSPEHIAVYAKELGLKTILNLRGESPKGYYLLEKE
;
A
#
# COMPACT_ATOMS: atom_id res chain seq x y z
N MET A 1 -11.23 18.12 -24.94
CA MET A 1 -9.96 17.38 -24.84
C MET A 1 -10.21 16.12 -24.05
N THR A 2 -10.39 14.98 -24.72
CA THR A 2 -10.58 13.69 -24.06
C THR A 2 -9.24 13.26 -23.46
N SER A 3 -9.12 13.35 -22.13
CA SER A 3 -7.99 12.76 -21.41
C SER A 3 -7.96 11.27 -21.77
N ALA A 4 -6.91 10.81 -22.44
CA ALA A 4 -6.68 9.39 -22.61
C ALA A 4 -6.64 8.77 -21.21
N MET A 5 -7.63 7.95 -20.86
CA MET A 5 -7.59 7.24 -19.59
C MET A 5 -6.36 6.35 -19.60
N ALA A 6 -5.43 6.61 -18.69
CA ALA A 6 -4.29 5.73 -18.51
C ALA A 6 -4.80 4.32 -18.25
N LEU A 7 -4.31 3.32 -18.99
CA LEU A 7 -4.73 1.93 -18.88
C LEU A 7 -4.76 1.48 -17.40
N PRO A 8 -5.67 0.57 -17.00
CA PRO A 8 -5.64 0.00 -15.65
C PRO A 8 -4.28 -0.61 -15.31
N ILE A 9 -3.90 -0.56 -14.03
CA ILE A 9 -2.65 -1.16 -13.56
C ILE A 9 -2.84 -2.68 -13.45
N ASP A 10 -2.08 -3.45 -14.23
CA ASP A 10 -2.07 -4.91 -14.16
C ASP A 10 -0.82 -5.43 -13.42
N LEU A 11 -1.02 -5.96 -12.21
CA LEU A 11 0.05 -6.49 -11.35
C LEU A 11 0.67 -7.81 -11.86
N LYS A 12 0.06 -8.47 -12.85
CA LYS A 12 0.64 -9.67 -13.48
C LYS A 12 1.79 -9.33 -14.43
N THR A 13 1.89 -8.09 -14.88
CA THR A 13 2.96 -7.65 -15.79
C THR A 13 4.07 -6.91 -15.04
N PRO A 14 5.35 -7.07 -15.43
CA PRO A 14 6.44 -6.29 -14.85
C PRO A 14 6.24 -4.77 -14.98
N ALA A 15 5.65 -4.32 -16.10
CA ALA A 15 5.37 -2.91 -16.34
C ALA A 15 4.29 -2.36 -15.39
N GLY A 16 3.19 -3.10 -15.19
CA GLY A 16 2.14 -2.70 -14.27
C GLY A 16 2.62 -2.73 -12.80
N ARG A 17 3.42 -3.72 -12.40
CA ARG A 17 4.06 -3.71 -11.06
C ARG A 17 4.94 -2.49 -10.86
N ARG A 18 5.79 -2.14 -11.84
CA ARG A 18 6.62 -0.92 -11.76
C ARG A 18 5.78 0.35 -11.64
N ARG A 19 4.68 0.44 -12.39
CA ARG A 19 3.76 1.58 -12.31
C ARG A 19 3.06 1.66 -10.95
N ALA A 20 2.57 0.54 -10.43
CA ALA A 20 1.95 0.46 -9.11
C ALA A 20 2.91 0.93 -8.01
N ARG A 21 4.17 0.46 -8.08
CA ARG A 21 5.24 0.86 -7.17
C ARG A 21 5.57 2.35 -7.30
N LYS A 22 5.68 2.87 -8.52
CA LYS A 22 5.91 4.31 -8.76
C LYS A 22 4.78 5.14 -8.16
N GLU A 23 3.54 4.71 -8.33
CA GLU A 23 2.39 5.42 -7.77
C GLU A 23 2.35 5.38 -6.24
N LEU A 24 2.60 4.21 -5.61
CA LEU A 24 2.71 4.10 -4.15
C LEU A 24 3.81 5.02 -3.61
N ILE A 25 5.00 5.02 -4.23
CA ILE A 25 6.14 5.78 -3.74
C ILE A 25 5.93 7.27 -3.97
N TRP A 26 5.63 7.69 -5.20
CA TRP A 26 5.61 9.11 -5.56
C TRP A 26 4.23 9.73 -5.47
N GLY A 27 3.19 9.08 -5.99
CA GLY A 27 1.82 9.61 -5.97
C GLY A 27 1.19 9.59 -4.57
N ASP A 28 1.37 8.48 -3.85
CA ASP A 28 0.89 8.32 -2.48
C ASP A 28 1.93 8.75 -1.43
N HIS A 29 3.08 9.28 -1.87
CA HIS A 29 4.18 9.74 -1.00
C HIS A 29 4.72 8.65 -0.07
N GLY A 30 4.70 7.39 -0.51
CA GLY A 30 5.20 6.24 0.25
C GLY A 30 6.66 6.37 0.69
N PHE A 31 7.49 7.17 0.01
CA PHE A 31 8.88 7.40 0.43
C PHE A 31 9.00 8.01 1.83
N LEU A 32 8.04 8.83 2.26
CA LEU A 32 8.03 9.40 3.61
C LEU A 32 7.90 8.32 4.68
N ARG A 33 7.22 7.21 4.34
CA ARG A 33 6.90 6.12 5.25
C ARG A 33 8.07 5.17 5.47
N LEU A 34 9.18 5.34 4.75
CA LEU A 34 10.42 4.65 5.09
C LEU A 34 10.92 5.06 6.48
N LYS A 35 10.63 6.30 6.91
CA LYS A 35 10.95 6.80 8.25
C LYS A 35 9.71 7.04 9.11
N PHE A 36 8.59 7.49 8.53
CA PHE A 36 7.40 7.93 9.26
C PHE A 36 6.18 7.04 8.98
N ARG A 37 6.09 5.90 9.67
CA ARG A 37 5.02 4.88 9.49
C ARG A 37 3.78 5.13 10.34
N ASN A 38 3.89 5.99 11.35
CA ASN A 38 2.83 6.23 12.35
C ASN A 38 2.22 4.92 12.90
N LEU A 39 3.05 3.88 13.07
CA LEU A 39 2.63 2.57 13.55
C LEU A 39 2.60 2.59 15.09
N HIS A 40 1.40 2.55 15.65
CA HIS A 40 1.18 2.60 17.09
C HIS A 40 0.27 1.45 17.50
N ARG A 41 0.64 0.74 18.57
CA ARG A 41 -0.23 -0.25 19.21
C ARG A 41 -1.33 0.50 19.96
N ILE A 42 -2.59 0.15 19.70
CA ILE A 42 -3.76 0.79 20.32
C ILE A 42 -4.56 -0.15 21.22
N SER A 43 -4.30 -1.46 21.14
CA SER A 43 -4.81 -2.46 22.08
C SER A 43 -3.89 -3.67 22.13
N ASN A 44 -4.26 -4.70 22.89
CA ASN A 44 -3.53 -5.96 22.91
C ASN A 44 -3.49 -6.65 21.53
N GLU A 45 -4.45 -6.34 20.64
CA GLU A 45 -4.65 -7.06 19.38
C GLU A 45 -4.59 -6.16 18.13
N MET A 46 -4.44 -4.84 18.29
CA MET A 46 -4.58 -3.89 17.18
C MET A 46 -3.48 -2.82 17.14
N TYR A 47 -3.09 -2.50 15.91
CA TYR A 47 -2.21 -1.39 15.57
C TYR A 47 -2.92 -0.43 14.62
N ARG A 48 -2.60 0.86 14.74
CA ARG A 48 -2.98 1.89 13.78
C ARG A 48 -1.71 2.36 13.08
N ALA A 49 -1.74 2.41 11.74
CA ALA A 49 -0.65 2.88 10.90
C ALA A 49 -1.16 3.80 9.78
N ASN A 50 -0.24 4.44 9.06
CA ASN A 50 -0.55 4.96 7.73
C ASN A 50 -0.48 3.83 6.68
N GLN A 51 -0.80 4.15 5.42
CA GLN A 51 -0.85 3.18 4.32
C GLN A 51 0.52 2.47 4.15
N PRO A 52 0.60 1.15 4.39
CA PRO A 52 1.86 0.41 4.33
C PRO A 52 2.30 0.14 2.87
N SER A 53 3.57 -0.21 2.69
CA SER A 53 4.06 -0.85 1.46
C SER A 53 4.03 -2.37 1.61
N PRO A 54 4.15 -3.15 0.52
CA PRO A 54 4.25 -4.62 0.61
C PRO A 54 5.34 -5.10 1.58
N GLU A 55 6.49 -4.41 1.62
CA GLU A 55 7.58 -4.74 2.55
C GLU A 55 7.17 -4.53 4.01
N HIS A 56 6.44 -3.43 4.29
CA HIS A 56 5.92 -3.19 5.63
C HIS A 56 4.91 -4.26 6.04
N ILE A 57 4.00 -4.64 5.14
CA ILE A 57 3.03 -5.72 5.40
C ILE A 57 3.76 -7.03 5.74
N ALA A 58 4.76 -7.41 4.95
CA ALA A 58 5.56 -8.61 5.21
C ALA A 58 6.26 -8.56 6.57
N VAL A 59 6.85 -7.42 6.93
CA VAL A 59 7.46 -7.22 8.26
C VAL A 59 6.42 -7.29 9.37
N TYR A 60 5.24 -6.69 9.19
CA TYR A 60 4.18 -6.72 10.21
C TYR A 60 3.63 -8.13 10.41
N ALA A 61 3.44 -8.89 9.32
CA ALA A 61 3.01 -10.29 9.41
C ALA A 61 4.06 -11.14 10.14
N LYS A 62 5.34 -10.98 9.80
CA LYS A 62 6.43 -11.79 10.36
C LYS A 62 6.76 -11.43 11.82
N GLU A 63 6.91 -10.14 12.11
CA GLU A 63 7.46 -9.67 13.39
C GLU A 63 6.37 -9.34 14.42
N LEU A 64 5.18 -8.93 13.97
CA LEU A 64 4.05 -8.57 14.85
C LEU A 64 2.92 -9.60 14.82
N GLY A 65 2.98 -10.60 13.92
CA GLY A 65 1.96 -11.62 13.80
C GLY A 65 0.61 -11.10 13.27
N LEU A 66 0.58 -9.93 12.63
CA LEU A 66 -0.66 -9.34 12.10
C LEU A 66 -1.14 -10.13 10.88
N LYS A 67 -2.40 -10.59 10.93
CA LYS A 67 -3.01 -11.40 9.85
C LYS A 67 -4.07 -10.64 9.05
N THR A 68 -4.53 -9.50 9.57
CA THR A 68 -5.65 -8.75 9.01
C THR A 68 -5.27 -7.29 8.90
N ILE A 69 -5.53 -6.70 7.74
CA ILE A 69 -5.43 -5.26 7.50
C ILE A 69 -6.84 -4.72 7.29
N LEU A 70 -7.25 -3.75 8.11
CA LEU A 70 -8.48 -2.99 7.91
C LEU A 70 -8.15 -1.69 7.18
N ASN A 71 -8.46 -1.64 5.89
CA ASN A 71 -8.24 -0.45 5.07
C ASN A 71 -9.44 0.50 5.10
N LEU A 72 -9.26 1.70 5.64
CA LEU A 72 -10.30 2.73 5.75
C LEU A 72 -10.36 3.70 4.55
N ARG A 73 -9.48 3.54 3.55
CA ARG A 73 -9.44 4.39 2.33
C ARG A 73 -10.40 3.91 1.23
N GLY A 74 -10.95 2.70 1.36
CA GLY A 74 -11.83 2.09 0.37
C GLY A 74 -11.09 1.56 -0.88
N GLU A 75 -11.86 0.95 -1.78
CA GLU A 75 -11.33 0.42 -3.03
C GLU A 75 -10.80 1.52 -3.95
N SER A 76 -9.70 1.23 -4.65
CA SER A 76 -9.03 2.24 -5.49
C SER A 76 -8.25 1.58 -6.63
N PRO A 77 -8.27 2.12 -7.86
CA PRO A 77 -7.46 1.58 -8.96
C PRO A 77 -5.97 1.93 -8.83
N LYS A 78 -5.59 2.61 -7.75
CA LYS A 78 -4.24 3.13 -7.52
C LYS A 78 -3.30 2.06 -7.01
N GLY A 79 -2.01 2.21 -7.34
CA GLY A 79 -0.95 1.27 -6.98
C GLY A 79 -0.89 0.90 -5.51
N TYR A 80 -1.10 1.84 -4.56
CA TYR A 80 -1.04 1.53 -3.12
C TYR A 80 -2.09 0.50 -2.69
N TYR A 81 -3.31 0.57 -3.25
CA TYR A 81 -4.41 -0.31 -2.88
C TYR A 81 -4.23 -1.67 -3.55
N LEU A 82 -3.89 -1.67 -4.85
CA LEU A 82 -3.65 -2.89 -5.60
C LEU A 82 -2.52 -3.73 -4.99
N LEU A 83 -1.43 -3.07 -4.57
CA LEU A 83 -0.29 -3.74 -3.94
C LEU A 83 -0.56 -4.24 -2.51
N GLU A 84 -1.52 -3.64 -1.80
CA GLU A 84 -1.94 -4.11 -0.48
C GLU A 84 -2.85 -5.34 -0.57
N LYS A 85 -3.69 -5.41 -1.61
CA LYS A 85 -4.68 -6.48 -1.82
C LYS A 85 -4.09 -7.80 -2.34
N GLU A 86 -2.85 -7.77 -2.85
CA GLU A 86 -2.11 -8.95 -3.34
C GLU A 86 -1.80 -9.94 -2.20
#